data_AF-M5CG55-F1
#
_entry.id   AF-M5CG55-F1
#
_cell.length_a   1.000
_cell.length_b   1.000
_cell.length_c   1.000
_cell.angle_alpha   90.00
_cell.angle_beta   90.00
_cell.angle_gamma   90.00
#
_symmetry.space_group_name_H-M   'P 1'
#
loop_
_entity.id
_entity.type
_entity.pdbx_description
1 polymer ?
#
loop_
_entity_poly.entity_id
_entity_poly.type
_entity_poly.pdbx_seq_one_letter_code
_entity_poly.pdbx_strand_id
1 'polypeptide(L)'
;MFDLEPGTYRIINLARKKVLRVPNEDTNTITSWQVQDEPNQKWLIQRAGSGYEFKNCEHGKYLSVRDTQCNSQAYHGSPTTWKIIPQAPNGYLIQLEAIDRVLDLHDRGEV
;
A
#
# COMPACT_ATOMS: atom_id res chain seq x y z
N MET A 1 2.72 11.13 19.66
CA MET A 1 2.39 10.21 18.55
C MET A 1 2.96 10.84 17.30
N PHE A 2 3.91 10.19 16.63
CA PHE A 2 4.57 10.76 15.46
C PHE A 2 3.76 10.40 14.21
N ASP A 3 3.28 11.43 13.50
CA ASP A 3 2.72 11.29 12.16
C ASP A 3 3.82 10.89 11.18
N LEU A 4 3.48 10.10 10.15
CA LEU A 4 4.40 9.82 9.05
C LEU A 4 4.63 11.11 8.25
N GLU A 5 5.88 11.45 7.98
CA GLU A 5 6.24 12.54 7.07
C GLU A 5 5.90 12.16 5.61
N PRO A 6 5.36 13.07 4.79
CA PRO A 6 5.21 12.83 3.36
C PRO A 6 6.57 12.60 2.68
N GLY A 7 6.60 11.70 1.70
CA GLY A 7 7.84 11.35 1.01
C GLY A 7 7.73 10.09 0.17
N THR A 8 8.86 9.67 -0.40
CA THR A 8 8.94 8.45 -1.20
C THR A 8 9.38 7.28 -0.34
N TYR A 9 8.54 6.25 -0.29
CA TYR A 9 8.76 5.07 0.55
C TYR A 9 8.64 3.77 -0.25
N ARG A 10 9.17 2.69 0.34
CA ARG A 10 8.75 1.33 0.02
C ARG A 10 7.80 0.85 1.11
N ILE A 11 6.76 0.12 0.72
CA ILE A 11 5.85 -0.53 1.66
C ILE A 11 6.28 -1.98 1.76
N ILE A 12 6.84 -2.36 2.90
CA ILE A 12 7.40 -3.71 3.12
C ILE A 12 6.43 -4.49 4.01
N ASN A 13 5.99 -5.66 3.53
CA ASN A 13 5.32 -6.62 4.39
C ASN A 13 6.35 -7.24 5.35
N LEU A 14 6.24 -6.94 6.65
CA LEU A 14 7.24 -7.36 7.64
C LEU A 14 7.35 -8.87 7.80
N ALA A 15 6.28 -9.63 7.56
CA ALA A 15 6.26 -11.08 7.71
C ALA A 15 6.94 -11.78 6.51
N ARG A 16 6.65 -11.34 5.29
CA ARG A 16 7.15 -11.98 4.05
C ARG A 16 8.43 -11.37 3.50
N LYS A 17 8.85 -10.21 4.02
CA LYS A 17 9.99 -9.43 3.48
C LYS A 17 9.85 -9.10 1.99
N LYS A 18 8.62 -9.08 1.49
CA LYS A 18 8.23 -8.67 0.14
C LYS A 18 7.69 -7.23 0.17
N VAL A 19 7.86 -6.50 -0.92
CA VAL A 19 7.36 -5.12 -1.09
C VAL A 19 6.10 -5.07 -1.92
N LEU A 20 5.28 -4.06 -1.67
CA LEU A 20 4.16 -3.71 -2.52
C LEU A 20 4.67 -3.08 -3.83
N ARG A 21 4.28 -3.65 -4.98
CA ARG A 21 4.64 -3.14 -6.31
C ARG A 21 3.44 -3.08 -7.24
N VAL A 22 3.59 -2.29 -8.29
CA VAL A 22 2.77 -2.40 -9.51
C VAL A 22 3.56 -3.22 -10.53
N PRO A 23 3.05 -4.34 -11.06
CA PRO A 23 3.72 -5.09 -12.12
C PRO A 23 3.78 -4.31 -13.43
N ASN A 24 4.91 -4.38 -14.14
CA ASN A 24 5.05 -3.73 -15.45
C ASN A 24 4.26 -4.49 -16.54
N GLU A 25 4.07 -5.79 -16.33
CA GLU A 25 3.27 -6.68 -17.15
C GLU A 25 1.75 -6.49 -17.00
N ASP A 26 1.29 -5.96 -15.87
CA ASP A 26 -0.12 -5.63 -15.61
C ASP A 26 -0.25 -4.46 -14.63
N THR A 27 -0.22 -3.26 -15.19
CA THR A 27 -0.23 -2.00 -14.44
C THR A 27 -1.58 -1.67 -13.78
N ASN A 28 -2.59 -2.52 -13.89
CA ASN A 28 -3.86 -2.34 -13.18
C ASN A 28 -3.88 -3.08 -11.83
N THR A 29 -2.88 -3.93 -11.58
CA THR A 29 -2.80 -4.75 -10.37
C THR A 29 -1.76 -4.22 -9.39
N ILE A 30 -1.89 -4.67 -8.14
CA ILE A 30 -0.90 -4.46 -7.10
C ILE A 30 -0.54 -5.83 -6.54
N THR A 31 0.75 -6.12 -6.44
CA THR A 31 1.26 -7.43 -6.00
C THR A 31 2.37 -7.26 -4.98
N SER A 32 2.73 -8.37 -4.32
CA SER A 32 3.95 -8.43 -3.50
C SER A 32 5.11 -9.01 -4.30
N TRP A 33 6.31 -8.45 -4.18
CA TRP A 33 7.51 -8.95 -4.87
C TRP A 33 8.77 -8.83 -4.02
N GLN A 34 9.87 -9.46 -4.47
CA GLN A 34 11.18 -9.28 -3.86
C GLN A 34 11.64 -7.81 -3.96
N VAL A 35 12.38 -7.36 -2.94
CA VAL A 35 12.88 -5.97 -2.86
C VAL A 35 13.90 -5.72 -3.97
N GLN A 36 13.67 -4.69 -4.77
CA GLN A 36 14.54 -4.22 -5.85
C GLN A 36 14.60 -2.69 -5.86
N ASP A 37 15.56 -2.11 -6.59
CA ASP A 37 15.66 -0.66 -6.75
C ASP A 37 14.80 -0.05 -7.88
N GLU A 38 13.61 -0.61 -8.08
CA GLU A 38 12.74 -0.24 -9.20
C GLU A 38 11.72 0.85 -8.80
N PRO A 39 11.42 1.82 -9.70
CA PRO A 39 10.42 2.86 -9.46
C PRO A 39 9.01 2.32 -9.20
N ASN A 40 8.61 1.19 -9.81
CA ASN A 40 7.31 0.56 -9.58
C ASN A 40 7.12 -0.03 -8.17
N GLN A 41 8.19 -0.08 -7.37
CA GLN A 41 8.15 -0.47 -5.94
C GLN A 41 8.18 0.74 -5.00
N LYS A 42 8.27 1.96 -5.53
CA LYS A 42 8.34 3.21 -4.78
C LYS A 42 6.98 3.90 -4.82
N TRP A 43 6.56 4.42 -3.66
CA TRP A 43 5.28 5.07 -3.47
C TRP A 43 5.52 6.44 -2.85
N LEU A 44 5.06 7.48 -3.54
CA LEU A 44 4.96 8.83 -2.99
C LEU A 44 3.74 8.86 -2.06
N ILE A 45 4.01 8.98 -0.76
CA ILE A 45 2.99 9.07 0.29
C ILE A 45 2.77 10.54 0.60
N GLN A 46 1.54 11.03 0.43
CA GLN A 46 1.17 12.44 0.60
C GLN A 46 -0.04 12.57 1.51
N ARG A 47 -0.14 13.68 2.26
CA ARG A 47 -1.34 13.97 3.06
C ARG A 47 -2.55 14.20 2.15
N ALA A 48 -3.67 13.60 2.51
CA ALA A 48 -4.97 13.77 1.85
C ALA A 48 -6.08 13.75 2.91
N GLY A 49 -6.68 14.92 3.17
CA GLY A 49 -7.66 15.08 4.25
C GLY A 49 -7.09 14.67 5.62
N SER A 50 -7.78 13.74 6.29
CA SER A 50 -7.38 13.15 7.59
C SER A 50 -6.34 12.03 7.48
N GLY A 51 -5.95 11.63 6.27
CA GLY A 51 -5.06 10.49 6.03
C GLY A 51 -4.04 10.74 4.93
N TYR A 52 -3.74 9.69 4.17
CA TYR A 52 -2.68 9.65 3.17
C TYR A 52 -3.16 8.99 1.88
N GLU A 53 -2.59 9.45 0.76
CA GLU A 53 -2.66 8.79 -0.53
C GLU A 53 -1.28 8.23 -0.90
N PHE A 54 -1.28 7.12 -1.65
CA PHE A 54 -0.06 6.43 -2.05
C PHE A 54 -0.01 6.38 -3.57
N LYS A 55 0.81 7.23 -4.18
CA LYS A 55 0.98 7.31 -5.63
C LYS A 55 2.20 6.51 -6.06
N ASN A 56 2.02 5.56 -6.99
CA ASN A 56 3.14 4.81 -7.54
C ASN A 56 4.09 5.75 -8.32
N CYS A 57 5.38 5.65 -8.05
CA CYS A 57 6.37 6.55 -8.65
C CYS A 57 6.63 6.28 -10.14
N GLU A 58 6.39 5.07 -10.65
CA GLU A 58 6.62 4.73 -12.06
C GLU A 58 5.41 5.08 -12.94
N HIS A 59 4.22 4.70 -12.49
CA HIS A 59 3.02 4.72 -13.33
C HIS A 59 2.01 5.80 -12.92
N GLY A 60 2.23 6.48 -11.79
CA GLY A 60 1.49 7.69 -11.41
C GLY A 60 0.03 7.51 -10.99
N LYS A 61 -0.49 6.28 -10.84
CA LYS A 61 -1.80 6.04 -10.19
C LYS A 61 -1.60 5.60 -8.74
N TYR A 62 -2.68 5.25 -8.06
CA TYR A 62 -2.72 5.15 -6.61
C TYR A 62 -3.04 3.74 -6.11
N LEU A 63 -2.61 3.43 -4.90
CA LEU A 63 -3.13 2.30 -4.13
C LEU A 63 -4.61 2.54 -3.82
N SER A 64 -5.48 1.75 -4.44
CA SER A 64 -6.93 1.95 -4.41
C SER A 64 -7.68 0.66 -4.09
N VAL A 65 -8.96 0.79 -3.73
CA VAL A 65 -9.89 -0.33 -3.55
C VAL A 65 -11.13 -0.12 -4.42
N ARG A 66 -11.63 -1.19 -5.05
CA ARG A 66 -12.89 -1.13 -5.83
C ARG A 66 -14.13 -1.27 -4.95
N ASP A 67 -13.97 -1.99 -3.84
CA ASP A 67 -15.01 -2.31 -2.88
C ASP A 67 -14.36 -2.37 -1.49
N THR A 68 -15.20 -2.19 -0.48
CA THR A 68 -14.91 -2.20 0.95
C THR A 68 -15.22 -3.55 1.62
N GLN A 69 -15.76 -4.52 0.88
CA GLN A 69 -15.97 -5.89 1.34
C GLN A 69 -14.65 -6.58 1.70
N CYS A 70 -14.68 -7.49 2.69
CA CYS A 70 -13.53 -8.33 3.00
C CYS A 70 -13.11 -9.15 1.77
N ASN A 71 -11.80 -9.37 1.61
CA ASN A 71 -11.18 -10.04 0.46
C ASN A 71 -11.25 -9.26 -0.87
N SER A 72 -11.73 -8.01 -0.86
CA SER A 72 -11.62 -7.14 -2.04
C SER A 72 -10.15 -6.83 -2.33
N GLN A 73 -9.74 -7.00 -3.57
CA GLN A 73 -8.35 -6.74 -3.97
C GLN A 73 -8.09 -5.24 -4.08
N ALA A 74 -6.99 -4.80 -3.47
CA ALA A 74 -6.42 -3.52 -3.80
C ALA A 74 -5.90 -3.53 -5.24
N TYR A 75 -5.99 -2.40 -5.93
CA TYR A 75 -5.63 -2.26 -7.33
C TYR A 75 -4.99 -0.90 -7.60
N HIS A 76 -4.34 -0.77 -8.74
CA HIS A 76 -3.67 0.46 -9.14
C HIS A 76 -4.67 1.36 -9.89
N GLY A 77 -5.18 2.36 -9.19
CA GLY A 77 -6.40 3.06 -9.57
C GLY A 77 -6.46 4.52 -9.15
N SER A 78 -7.68 5.00 -8.94
CA SER A 78 -7.94 6.38 -8.49
C SER A 78 -7.46 6.60 -7.05
N PRO A 79 -7.20 7.84 -6.63
CA PRO A 79 -6.84 8.14 -5.26
C PRO A 79 -7.81 7.51 -4.25
N THR A 80 -7.26 7.00 -3.16
CA THR A 80 -7.99 6.43 -2.02
C THR A 80 -7.25 6.86 -0.78
N THR A 81 -8.01 7.33 0.22
CA THR A 81 -7.42 7.82 1.47
C THR A 81 -7.27 6.67 2.46
N TRP A 82 -6.09 6.60 3.07
CA TRP A 82 -5.72 5.60 4.05
C TRP A 82 -5.20 6.26 5.34
N LYS A 83 -5.43 5.62 6.47
CA LYS A 83 -4.77 5.92 7.74
C LYS A 83 -3.52 5.03 7.87
N ILE A 84 -2.43 5.63 8.35
CA ILE A 84 -1.19 4.93 8.68
C ILE A 84 -1.09 4.92 10.19
N ILE A 85 -1.28 3.76 10.79
CA ILE A 85 -1.41 3.60 12.24
C ILE A 85 -0.16 2.91 12.78
N PRO A 86 0.70 3.59 13.54
CA PRO A 86 1.90 2.98 14.14
C PRO A 86 1.52 1.80 15.05
N GLN A 87 2.27 0.70 14.94
CA GLN A 87 2.15 -0.46 15.83
C GLN A 87 3.43 -0.63 16.65
N ALA A 88 3.29 -1.00 17.92
CA ALA A 88 4.40 -1.35 18.80
C ALA A 88 4.64 -2.87 18.78
N PRO A 89 5.89 -3.36 18.83
CA PRO A 89 7.14 -2.61 18.90
C PRO A 89 7.63 -2.06 17.54
N ASN A 90 7.05 -2.50 16.41
CA ASN A 90 7.41 -2.01 15.09
C ASN A 90 6.27 -2.15 14.06
N GLY A 91 6.37 -1.35 12.99
CA GLY A 91 5.49 -1.43 11.82
C GLY A 91 4.30 -0.48 11.85
N TYR A 92 3.48 -0.60 10.82
CA TYR A 92 2.28 0.21 10.62
C TYR A 92 1.16 -0.66 10.09
N LEU A 93 -0.07 -0.37 10.52
CA LEU A 93 -1.26 -0.78 9.78
C LEU A 93 -1.59 0.29 8.74
N ILE A 94 -1.93 -0.14 7.54
CA ILE A 94 -2.51 0.69 6.50
C ILE A 94 -4.00 0.38 6.48
N GLN A 95 -4.82 1.29 6.99
CA GLN A 95 -6.26 1.12 7.15
C GLN A 95 -6.99 2.05 6.19
N LEU A 96 -8.10 1.63 5.58
CA LEU A 96 -8.97 2.54 4.84
C LEU A 96 -9.45 3.66 5.77
N GLU A 97 -9.44 4.90 5.28
CA GLU A 97 -9.78 6.05 6.12
C GLU A 97 -11.24 5.98 6.60
N ALA A 98 -12.15 5.64 5.67
CA ALA A 98 -13.59 5.70 5.89
C ALA A 98 -14.14 4.57 6.77
N ILE A 99 -13.45 3.44 6.87
CA ILE A 99 -13.97 2.22 7.51
C ILE A 99 -12.85 1.37 8.13
N ASP A 100 -13.22 0.54 9.11
CA ASP A 100 -12.29 -0.38 9.77
C ASP A 100 -11.95 -1.60 8.89
N ARG A 101 -11.09 -1.36 7.89
CA ARG A 101 -10.53 -2.38 6.99
C ARG A 101 -9.06 -2.10 6.76
N VAL A 102 -8.23 -3.12 6.93
CA VAL A 102 -6.78 -3.02 6.77
C VAL A 102 -6.34 -3.68 5.47
N LEU A 103 -5.29 -3.14 4.86
CA LEU A 103 -4.59 -3.80 3.77
C LEU A 103 -3.74 -4.93 4.35
N ASP A 104 -3.99 -6.16 3.88
CA ASP A 104 -3.19 -7.32 4.20
C ASP A 104 -2.62 -7.99 2.93
N LEU A 105 -1.62 -8.84 3.13
CA LEU A 105 -1.13 -9.71 2.08
C LEU A 105 -1.77 -11.08 2.25
N HIS A 106 -2.74 -11.38 1.40
CA HIS A 106 -3.39 -12.67 1.39
C HIS A 106 -2.46 -13.72 0.77
N ASP A 107 -2.08 -14.72 1.55
CA ASP A 107 -1.34 -15.88 1.05
C ASP A 107 -2.33 -16.99 0.68
N ARG A 108 -2.33 -17.40 -0.58
CA ARG A 108 -3.08 -18.57 -1.04
C ARG A 108 -2.32 -19.90 -0.85
N GLY A 109 -1.27 -19.91 -0.03
CA GLY A 109 -0.59 -21.12 0.42
C GLY A 109 0.72 -21.41 -0.31
N GLU A 110 1.66 -20.46 -0.33
CA GLU A 110 3.07 -20.82 -0.54
C GLU A 110 3.58 -21.57 0.72
N VAL A 111 3.51 -22.91 0.67
CA VAL A 111 4.28 -23.85 1.52
C VAL A 111 5.68 -24.06 0.95
#